data_AF-A0A8S3T039-F1
#
_entry.id   AF-A0A8S3T039-F1
#
_cell.length_a   1.000
_cell.length_b   1.000
_cell.length_c   1.000
_cell.angle_alpha   90.00
_cell.angle_beta   90.00
_cell.angle_gamma   90.00
#
_symmetry.space_group_name_H-M   'P 1'
#
loop_
_entity.id
_entity.type
_entity.pdbx_description
1 polymer ?
#
loop_
_entity_poly.entity_id
_entity_poly.type
_entity_poly.pdbx_seq_one_letter_code
_entity_poly.pdbx_strand_id
1 'polypeptide(L)'
;MPEIDQTTKTIINAYNNVTDSRTQTQRLSLIVNSFTKVELHKLIPGVSLFKIESARKHALVTGPGHIINKPKVYRNKLSKPKLTHFIEFIMNPLYSSVVGFGQTVLKLSPNEKLPIPKVIRNFIHPRIISIYQSFCKEYDFETFSRASLYQILKVCHASKQRALQGLDNTAAAGMNSIDMLSKLVQK
;
A
#
# COMPACT_ATOMS: atom_id res chain seq x y z
N MET A 1 11.74 52.93 -9.14
CA MET A 1 10.97 51.69 -8.92
C MET A 1 11.98 50.59 -8.65
N PRO A 2 11.85 49.76 -7.60
CA PRO A 2 12.83 48.72 -7.34
C PRO A 2 12.85 47.73 -8.51
N GLU A 3 14.05 47.41 -9.00
CA GLU A 3 14.26 46.43 -10.06
C GLU A 3 13.64 45.09 -9.66
N ILE A 4 12.78 44.55 -10.53
CA ILE A 4 12.18 43.24 -10.31
C ILE A 4 13.27 42.21 -10.57
N ASP A 5 13.83 41.68 -9.48
CA ASP A 5 14.87 40.67 -9.49
C ASP A 5 14.48 39.45 -10.36
N GLN A 6 15.46 38.91 -11.08
CA GLN A 6 15.28 37.77 -11.99
C GLN A 6 14.72 36.55 -11.23
N THR A 7 15.10 36.38 -9.97
CA THR A 7 14.57 35.33 -9.09
C THR A 7 13.05 35.44 -8.92
N THR A 8 12.53 36.66 -8.72
CA THR A 8 11.09 36.91 -8.54
C THR A 8 10.31 36.52 -9.80
N LYS A 9 10.84 36.85 -10.99
CA LYS A 9 10.23 36.45 -12.27
C LYS A 9 10.16 34.94 -12.43
N THR A 10 11.22 34.22 -12.06
CA THR A 10 11.23 32.75 -12.13
C THR A 10 10.16 32.12 -11.22
N ILE A 11 9.96 32.68 -10.02
CA ILE A 11 8.95 32.19 -9.07
C ILE A 11 7.53 32.45 -9.59
N ILE A 12 7.28 33.61 -10.22
CA ILE A 12 5.99 33.93 -10.84
C ILE A 12 5.67 32.96 -11.98
N ASN A 13 6.65 32.68 -12.84
CA ASN A 13 6.49 31.68 -13.90
C ASN A 13 6.19 30.29 -13.32
N ALA A 14 6.89 29.90 -12.25
CA ALA A 14 6.62 28.64 -11.55
C ALA A 14 5.23 28.61 -10.89
N TYR A 15 4.70 29.75 -10.45
CA TYR A 15 3.34 29.86 -9.94
C TYR A 15 2.29 29.65 -11.05
N ASN A 16 2.46 30.29 -12.21
CA ASN A 16 1.51 30.21 -13.33
C ASN A 16 1.47 28.82 -13.98
N ASN A 17 2.57 28.06 -13.93
CA ASN A 17 2.65 26.72 -14.51
C ASN A 17 1.98 25.62 -13.66
N VAL A 18 1.60 25.92 -12.41
CA VAL A 18 1.04 24.92 -11.49
C VAL A 18 -0.49 24.98 -11.52
N THR A 19 -1.15 23.84 -11.66
CA THR A 19 -2.63 23.75 -11.62
C THR A 19 -3.18 23.54 -10.22
N ASP A 20 -2.45 22.84 -9.33
CA ASP A 20 -2.87 22.59 -7.96
C ASP A 20 -2.80 23.85 -7.09
N SER A 21 -3.94 24.19 -6.48
CA SER A 21 -4.08 25.40 -5.65
C SER A 21 -3.15 25.41 -4.43
N ARG A 22 -2.86 24.24 -3.85
CA ARG A 22 -1.97 24.13 -2.67
C ARG A 22 -0.51 24.35 -3.06
N THR A 23 -0.08 23.71 -4.13
CA THR A 23 1.27 23.87 -4.69
C THR A 23 1.48 25.31 -5.21
N GLN A 24 0.45 25.93 -5.81
CA GLN A 24 0.46 27.36 -6.15
C GLN A 24 0.66 28.23 -4.89
N THR A 25 -0.06 27.94 -3.80
CA THR A 25 0.07 28.68 -2.54
C THR A 25 1.48 28.55 -1.96
N GLN A 26 2.09 27.36 -2.06
CA GLN A 26 3.47 27.11 -1.68
C GLN A 26 4.45 27.94 -2.51
N ARG A 27 4.33 27.94 -3.84
CA ARG A 27 5.19 28.75 -4.74
C ARG A 27 5.04 30.24 -4.44
N LEU A 28 3.80 30.71 -4.28
CA LEU A 28 3.49 32.10 -3.97
C LEU A 28 4.08 32.51 -2.62
N SER A 29 4.03 31.64 -1.60
CA SER A 29 4.55 31.92 -0.24
C SER A 29 6.04 32.30 -0.19
N LEU A 30 6.82 32.04 -1.24
CA LEU A 30 8.23 32.43 -1.34
C LEU A 30 8.43 33.95 -1.47
N ILE A 31 7.50 34.66 -2.11
CA ILE A 31 7.67 36.09 -2.46
C ILE A 31 6.69 37.01 -1.72
N VAL A 32 5.67 36.46 -1.07
CA VAL A 32 4.53 37.25 -0.55
C VAL A 32 4.88 38.17 0.61
N ASN A 33 5.97 37.89 1.33
CA ASN A 33 6.46 38.75 2.42
C ASN A 33 7.35 39.90 1.90
N SER A 34 7.85 39.82 0.67
CA SER A 34 8.73 40.83 0.07
C SER A 34 7.97 41.96 -0.62
N PHE A 35 6.66 41.79 -0.85
CA PHE A 35 5.84 42.73 -1.62
C PHE A 35 4.51 43.03 -0.91
N THR A 36 4.01 44.24 -1.14
CA THR A 36 2.68 44.66 -0.69
C THR A 36 1.57 44.00 -1.51
N LYS A 37 0.33 44.01 -1.00
CA LYS A 37 -0.82 43.41 -1.72
C LYS A 37 -1.02 44.03 -3.11
N VAL A 38 -0.81 45.34 -3.23
CA VAL A 38 -0.96 46.10 -4.47
C VAL A 38 0.13 45.72 -5.48
N GLU A 39 1.37 45.56 -5.02
CA GLU A 39 2.49 45.14 -5.87
C GLU A 39 2.31 43.70 -6.37
N LEU A 40 1.88 42.78 -5.50
CA LEU A 40 1.60 41.39 -5.91
C LEU A 40 0.49 41.31 -6.96
N HIS A 41 -0.54 42.15 -6.85
CA HIS A 41 -1.63 42.20 -7.83
C HIS A 41 -1.19 42.81 -9.17
N LYS A 42 -0.19 43.72 -9.17
CA LYS A 42 0.45 44.22 -10.39
C LYS A 42 1.37 43.17 -11.02
N LEU A 43 2.11 42.42 -10.21
CA LEU A 43 3.06 41.40 -10.66
C LEU A 43 2.35 40.16 -11.22
N ILE A 44 1.21 39.78 -10.64
CA ILE A 44 0.43 38.61 -11.07
C ILE A 44 -1.03 39.03 -11.24
N PRO A 45 -1.44 39.48 -12.44
CA PRO A 45 -2.81 39.87 -12.70
C PRO A 45 -3.74 38.65 -12.53
N GLY A 46 -4.78 38.79 -11.70
CA GLY A 46 -5.78 37.75 -11.46
C GLY A 46 -5.59 36.92 -10.18
N VAL A 47 -4.58 37.23 -9.35
CA VAL A 47 -4.46 36.59 -8.03
C VAL A 47 -5.49 37.14 -7.06
N SER A 48 -6.35 36.26 -6.54
CA SER A 48 -7.32 36.62 -5.49
C SER A 48 -6.63 37.04 -4.19
N LEU A 49 -7.18 38.04 -3.51
CA LEU A 49 -6.75 38.46 -2.17
C LEU A 49 -6.68 37.29 -1.19
N PHE A 50 -7.64 36.37 -1.26
CA PHE A 50 -7.68 35.17 -0.44
C PHE A 50 -6.44 34.28 -0.65
N LYS A 51 -5.94 34.19 -1.89
CA LYS A 51 -4.74 33.41 -2.21
C LYS A 51 -3.49 34.05 -1.62
N ILE A 52 -3.39 35.39 -1.66
CA ILE A 52 -2.29 36.14 -1.04
C ILE A 52 -2.29 35.91 0.48
N GLU A 53 -3.45 36.02 1.12
CA GLU A 53 -3.56 35.80 2.57
C GLU A 53 -3.28 34.34 2.96
N SER A 54 -3.75 33.38 2.16
CA SER A 54 -3.42 31.96 2.34
C SER A 54 -1.92 31.71 2.22
N ALA A 55 -1.24 32.36 1.28
CA ALA A 55 0.21 32.25 1.11
C ALA A 55 0.99 32.93 2.25
N ARG A 56 0.52 34.06 2.79
CA ARG A 56 1.07 34.68 4.01
C ARG A 56 0.94 33.77 5.21
N LYS A 57 -0.25 33.22 5.42
CA LYS A 57 -0.51 32.26 6.49
C LYS A 57 0.40 31.03 6.36
N HIS A 58 0.59 30.54 5.14
CA HIS A 58 1.50 29.44 4.86
C HIS A 58 2.96 29.78 5.21
N ALA A 59 3.46 30.92 4.74
CA ALA A 59 4.82 31.38 5.04
C ALA A 59 5.05 31.56 6.55
N LEU A 60 4.03 32.04 7.27
CA LEU A 60 4.10 32.25 8.72
C LEU A 60 4.07 30.94 9.52
N VAL A 61 3.20 30.00 9.16
CA VAL A 61 2.97 28.77 9.96
C VAL A 61 3.94 27.65 9.59
N THR A 62 4.12 27.38 8.30
CA THR A 62 4.91 26.24 7.80
C THR A 62 6.32 26.65 7.38
N GLY A 63 6.52 27.93 7.09
CA GLY A 63 7.71 28.47 6.46
C GLY A 63 7.54 28.64 4.93
N PRO A 64 8.24 29.61 4.33
CA PRO A 64 8.13 29.88 2.89
C PRO A 64 8.58 28.66 2.07
N GLY A 65 7.77 28.30 1.07
CA GLY A 65 8.09 27.22 0.14
C GLY A 65 8.07 25.80 0.72
N HIS A 66 7.66 25.60 1.98
CA HIS A 66 7.56 24.26 2.57
C HIS A 66 6.36 23.46 2.03
N ILE A 67 6.54 22.15 1.91
CA ILE A 67 5.49 21.24 1.41
C ILE A 67 4.53 20.90 2.57
N ILE A 68 3.25 21.24 2.42
CA ILE A 68 2.19 20.98 3.44
C ILE A 68 1.95 19.47 3.61
N ASN A 69 1.95 18.72 2.50
CA ASN A 69 1.70 17.28 2.49
C ASN A 69 2.92 16.57 1.92
N LYS A 70 3.86 16.16 2.77
CA LYS A 70 4.96 15.30 2.32
C LYS A 70 4.35 14.06 1.64
N PRO A 71 4.80 13.66 0.44
CA PRO A 71 4.29 12.44 -0.19
C PRO A 71 4.49 11.27 0.77
N LYS A 72 3.47 10.43 0.93
CA LYS A 72 3.59 9.20 1.73
C LYS A 72 4.62 8.30 1.06
N VAL A 73 5.83 8.24 1.61
CA VAL A 73 6.89 7.37 1.12
C VAL A 73 6.60 5.96 1.59
N TYR A 74 6.11 5.10 0.69
CA TYR A 74 5.98 3.67 0.93
C TYR A 74 7.35 3.02 0.72
N ARG A 75 8.05 2.67 1.82
CA ARG A 75 9.30 1.91 1.74
C ARG A 75 8.98 0.42 1.82
N ASN A 76 9.24 -0.31 0.74
CA ASN A 76 9.14 -1.77 0.75
C ASN A 76 10.40 -2.36 1.39
N LYS A 77 10.29 -2.76 2.66
CA LYS A 77 11.36 -3.40 3.42
C LYS A 77 11.45 -4.92 3.20
N LEU A 78 10.62 -5.48 2.32
CA LEU A 78 10.56 -6.92 2.06
C LEU A 78 11.35 -7.24 0.78
N SER A 79 12.47 -7.93 0.95
CA SER A 79 13.23 -8.50 -0.17
C SER A 79 12.42 -9.61 -0.84
N LYS A 80 12.15 -9.47 -2.15
CA LYS A 80 11.35 -10.47 -2.89
C LYS A 80 11.94 -11.88 -2.84
N PRO A 81 13.27 -12.09 -3.04
CA PRO A 81 13.88 -13.42 -2.92
C PRO A 81 13.60 -14.10 -1.57
N LYS A 82 13.76 -13.35 -0.46
CA LYS A 82 13.49 -13.86 0.89
C LYS A 82 12.02 -14.21 1.11
N LEU A 83 11.11 -13.44 0.48
CA LEU A 83 9.67 -13.67 0.55
C LEU A 83 9.27 -14.92 -0.25
N THR A 84 9.75 -15.04 -1.48
CA THR A 84 9.48 -16.19 -2.35
C THR A 84 9.95 -17.49 -1.69
N HIS A 85 11.18 -17.52 -1.19
CA HIS A 85 11.73 -18.68 -0.49
C HIS A 85 10.87 -19.10 0.72
N PHE A 86 10.41 -18.14 1.52
CA PHE A 86 9.54 -18.45 2.66
C PHE A 86 8.16 -18.94 2.23
N ILE A 87 7.58 -18.36 1.16
CA ILE A 87 6.30 -18.82 0.61
C ILE A 87 6.44 -20.25 0.10
N GLU A 88 7.45 -20.55 -0.70
CA GLU A 88 7.74 -21.90 -1.21
C GLU A 88 7.89 -22.90 -0.07
N PHE A 89 8.63 -22.52 0.98
CA PHE A 89 8.77 -23.34 2.18
C PHE A 89 7.41 -23.65 2.81
N ILE A 90 6.53 -22.67 2.99
CA ILE A 90 5.19 -22.89 3.57
C ILE A 90 4.29 -23.71 2.64
N MET A 91 4.43 -23.56 1.32
CA MET A 91 3.64 -24.27 0.31
C MET A 91 4.06 -25.73 0.16
N ASN A 92 5.20 -26.13 0.73
CA ASN A 92 5.63 -27.52 0.69
C ASN A 92 4.53 -28.44 1.32
N PRO A 93 4.14 -29.53 0.63
CA PRO A 93 3.11 -30.48 1.09
C PRO A 93 3.30 -31.00 2.52
N LEU A 94 4.55 -31.04 3.01
CA LEU A 94 4.87 -31.43 4.38
C LEU A 94 4.22 -30.50 5.41
N TYR A 95 4.18 -29.19 5.12
CA TYR A 95 3.72 -28.16 6.05
C TYR A 95 2.30 -27.66 5.73
N SER A 96 1.87 -27.76 4.47
CA SER A 96 0.54 -27.32 4.04
C SER A 96 -0.05 -28.17 2.92
N SER A 97 -1.35 -28.40 2.97
CA SER A 97 -2.14 -28.98 1.87
C SER A 97 -2.87 -27.86 1.12
N VAL A 98 -2.80 -27.88 -0.22
CA VAL A 98 -3.50 -26.89 -1.06
C VAL A 98 -5.00 -27.15 -1.03
N VAL A 99 -5.80 -26.11 -0.84
CA VAL A 99 -7.26 -26.21 -0.97
C VAL A 99 -7.59 -26.15 -2.45
N GLY A 100 -8.48 -27.03 -2.94
CA GLY A 100 -8.88 -27.05 -4.35
C GLY A 100 -9.56 -25.77 -4.88
N PHE A 101 -9.82 -24.76 -4.01
CA PHE A 101 -10.44 -23.51 -4.41
C PHE A 101 -9.98 -22.31 -3.55
N GLY A 102 -9.73 -21.18 -4.22
CA GLY A 102 -9.48 -19.86 -3.62
C GLY A 102 -8.01 -19.41 -3.63
N GLN A 103 -7.80 -18.09 -3.73
CA GLN A 103 -6.49 -17.44 -3.67
C GLN A 103 -6.50 -16.22 -2.76
N THR A 104 -5.37 -15.93 -2.13
CA THR A 104 -5.10 -14.72 -1.35
C THR A 104 -4.08 -13.87 -2.07
N VAL A 105 -4.29 -12.56 -2.17
CA VAL A 105 -3.37 -11.66 -2.90
C VAL A 105 -2.51 -10.89 -1.91
N LEU A 106 -1.21 -11.15 -1.92
CA LEU A 106 -0.23 -10.40 -1.15
C LEU A 106 0.14 -9.14 -1.93
N LYS A 107 -0.15 -7.96 -1.36
CA LYS A 107 0.19 -6.66 -1.96
C LYS A 107 1.57 -6.24 -1.46
N LEU A 108 2.59 -6.34 -2.32
CA LEU A 108 3.96 -5.90 -2.00
C LEU A 108 4.10 -4.40 -2.22
N SER A 109 3.55 -3.91 -3.34
CA SER A 109 3.55 -2.51 -3.77
C SER A 109 2.18 -2.15 -4.32
N PRO A 110 1.84 -0.86 -4.53
CA PRO A 110 0.59 -0.47 -5.17
C PRO A 110 0.33 -1.20 -6.50
N ASN A 111 1.40 -1.42 -7.28
CA ASN A 111 1.35 -2.10 -8.58
C ASN A 111 1.86 -3.54 -8.54
N GLU A 112 2.26 -4.06 -7.37
CA GLU A 112 2.83 -5.40 -7.26
C GLU A 112 1.97 -6.29 -6.36
N LYS A 113 1.37 -7.30 -6.99
CA LYS A 113 0.44 -8.24 -6.37
C LYS A 113 0.95 -9.65 -6.63
N LEU A 114 1.09 -10.44 -5.57
CA LEU A 114 1.47 -11.84 -5.64
C LEU A 114 0.25 -12.71 -5.25
N PRO A 115 -0.34 -13.45 -6.19
CA PRO A 115 -1.41 -14.40 -5.87
C PRO A 115 -0.80 -15.63 -5.18
N ILE A 116 -1.38 -16.02 -4.04
CA ILE A 116 -0.96 -17.18 -3.24
C ILE A 116 -2.20 -18.08 -3.09
N PRO A 117 -2.11 -19.37 -3.46
CA PRO A 117 -3.25 -20.28 -3.31
C PRO A 117 -3.65 -20.41 -1.84
N LYS A 118 -4.94 -20.62 -1.61
CA LYS A 118 -5.43 -20.85 -0.25
C LYS A 118 -4.94 -22.22 0.22
N VAL A 119 -4.33 -22.26 1.40
CA VAL A 119 -3.77 -23.48 1.97
C VAL A 119 -4.37 -23.83 3.32
N ILE A 120 -4.42 -25.12 3.63
CA ILE A 120 -4.63 -25.66 4.98
C ILE A 120 -3.25 -25.98 5.54
N ARG A 121 -2.90 -25.44 6.71
CA ARG A 121 -1.61 -25.69 7.34
C ARG A 121 -1.70 -26.86 8.30
N ASN A 122 -0.72 -27.75 8.23
CA ASN A 122 -0.58 -28.89 9.14
C ASN A 122 -0.02 -28.47 10.51
N PHE A 123 0.74 -27.37 10.54
CA PHE A 123 1.39 -26.87 11.75
C PHE A 123 0.93 -25.46 12.15
N ILE A 124 0.98 -25.18 13.45
CA ILE A 124 0.76 -23.83 13.97
C ILE A 124 1.88 -22.87 13.56
N HIS A 125 1.56 -21.59 13.41
CA HIS A 125 2.51 -20.56 12.96
C HIS A 125 3.85 -20.54 13.71
N PRO A 126 3.91 -20.63 15.06
CA PRO A 126 5.19 -20.65 15.75
C PRO A 126 6.10 -21.82 15.36
N ARG A 127 5.51 -22.99 15.11
CA ARG A 127 6.24 -24.21 14.76
C ARG A 127 6.76 -24.17 13.33
N ILE A 128 5.98 -23.63 12.39
CA ILE A 128 6.46 -23.39 11.02
C ILE A 128 7.67 -22.45 11.03
N ILE A 129 7.58 -21.36 11.80
CA ILE A 129 8.68 -20.39 11.88
C ILE A 129 9.94 -21.01 12.51
N SER A 130 9.80 -21.81 13.57
CA SER A 130 10.97 -22.45 14.19
C SER A 130 11.66 -23.44 13.26
N ILE A 131 10.88 -24.23 12.51
CA ILE A 131 11.43 -25.17 11.52
C ILE A 131 12.11 -24.39 10.40
N TYR A 132 11.47 -23.36 9.86
CA TYR A 132 12.05 -22.51 8.81
C TYR A 132 13.35 -21.85 9.25
N GLN A 133 13.40 -21.32 10.47
CA GLN A 133 14.62 -20.69 10.99
C GLN A 133 15.74 -21.72 11.22
N SER A 134 15.42 -22.95 11.58
CA SER A 134 16.41 -24.03 11.74
C SER A 134 16.94 -24.45 10.37
N PHE A 135 16.05 -24.67 9.40
CA PHE A 135 16.39 -24.94 8.01
C PHE A 135 17.31 -23.85 7.45
N CYS A 136 16.95 -22.58 7.56
CA CYS A 136 17.80 -21.52 7.01
C CYS A 136 19.15 -21.36 7.72
N LYS A 137 19.29 -21.78 8.98
CA LYS A 137 20.61 -21.84 9.64
C LYS A 137 21.49 -22.95 9.06
N GLU A 138 20.90 -24.06 8.65
CA GLU A 138 21.64 -25.19 8.05
C GLU A 138 22.14 -24.86 6.64
N TYR A 139 21.34 -24.12 5.86
CA TYR A 139 21.66 -23.75 4.47
C TYR A 139 22.31 -22.36 4.35
N ASP A 140 22.76 -21.76 5.46
CA ASP A 140 23.37 -20.42 5.54
C ASP A 140 22.57 -19.32 4.82
N PHE A 141 21.24 -19.35 4.98
CA PHE A 141 20.33 -18.41 4.35
C PHE A 141 19.86 -17.32 5.33
N GLU A 142 20.00 -16.05 4.93
CA GLU A 142 19.58 -14.93 5.75
C GLU A 142 18.05 -14.75 5.75
N THR A 143 17.40 -15.21 6.81
CA THR A 143 15.93 -15.11 6.99
C THR A 143 15.44 -13.72 7.39
N PHE A 144 14.13 -13.53 7.28
CA PHE A 144 13.47 -12.37 7.89
C PHE A 144 13.40 -12.49 9.42
N SER A 145 13.19 -11.35 10.09
CA SER A 145 12.86 -11.32 11.51
C SER A 145 11.60 -12.16 11.82
N ARG A 146 11.54 -12.73 13.03
CA ARG A 146 10.41 -13.53 13.48
C ARG A 146 9.08 -12.79 13.33
N ALA A 147 9.04 -11.50 13.65
CA ALA A 147 7.85 -10.66 13.52
C ALA A 147 7.39 -10.53 12.06
N SER A 148 8.32 -10.35 11.11
CA SER A 148 8.02 -10.30 9.69
C SER A 148 7.45 -11.62 9.17
N LEU A 149 8.01 -12.76 9.60
CA LEU A 149 7.49 -14.09 9.23
C LEU A 149 6.06 -14.31 9.74
N TYR A 150 5.76 -13.88 10.98
CA TYR A 150 4.38 -13.91 11.50
C TYR A 150 3.43 -13.03 10.68
N GLN A 151 3.85 -11.83 10.28
CA GLN A 151 3.00 -10.96 9.45
C GLN A 151 2.72 -11.57 8.08
N ILE A 152 3.73 -12.18 7.44
CA ILE A 152 3.55 -12.89 6.17
C ILE A 152 2.55 -14.05 6.34
N LEU A 153 2.70 -14.84 7.39
CA LEU A 153 1.81 -15.94 7.71
C LEU A 153 0.37 -15.49 8.05
N LYS A 154 0.23 -14.30 8.66
CA LYS A 154 -1.06 -13.67 8.92
C LYS A 154 -1.72 -13.24 7.62
N VAL A 155 -1.02 -12.56 6.72
CA VAL A 155 -1.56 -12.17 5.40
C VAL A 155 -1.94 -13.39 4.57
N CYS A 156 -1.09 -14.43 4.57
CA CYS A 156 -1.37 -15.72 3.96
C CYS A 156 -2.25 -16.55 4.89
N HIS A 157 -3.47 -16.09 5.20
CA HIS A 157 -4.34 -16.79 6.14
C HIS A 157 -4.62 -18.24 5.67
N ALA A 158 -4.31 -19.20 6.54
CA ALA A 158 -4.66 -20.59 6.29
C ALA A 158 -6.17 -20.78 6.50
N SER A 159 -6.80 -21.56 5.61
CA SER A 159 -8.15 -22.05 5.86
C SER A 159 -8.13 -22.93 7.11
N LYS A 160 -9.04 -22.66 8.04
CA LYS A 160 -9.39 -23.66 9.07
C LYS A 160 -10.31 -24.66 8.41
N GLN A 161 -9.89 -25.90 8.28
CA GLN A 161 -10.77 -26.98 7.85
C GLN A 161 -11.73 -27.24 9.03
N ARG A 162 -12.97 -26.74 8.94
CA ARG A 162 -13.99 -26.93 9.99
C ARG A 162 -14.65 -28.30 9.93
N ALA A 163 -14.42 -29.07 8.87
CA ALA A 163 -14.89 -30.42 8.71
C ALA A 163 -13.71 -31.31 8.30
N LEU A 164 -13.34 -32.25 9.17
CA LEU A 164 -12.32 -33.28 8.91
C LEU A 164 -12.76 -34.30 7.84
N GLN A 165 -14.01 -34.22 7.37
CA GLN A 165 -14.51 -35.03 6.26
C GLN A 165 -14.24 -34.32 4.92
N GLY A 166 -13.57 -35.05 4.03
CA GLY A 166 -12.92 -34.57 2.80
C GLY A 166 -13.88 -34.18 1.67
N LEU A 167 -13.53 -34.59 0.44
CA LEU A 167 -14.26 -34.34 -0.82
C LEU A 167 -15.79 -34.49 -0.76
N ASP A 168 -16.27 -35.28 0.21
CA ASP A 168 -17.67 -35.54 0.49
C ASP A 168 -18.49 -34.27 0.73
N ASN A 169 -17.91 -33.16 1.19
CA ASN A 169 -18.72 -31.97 1.44
C ASN A 169 -19.18 -31.28 0.14
N THR A 170 -18.33 -31.24 -0.90
CA THR A 170 -18.73 -30.72 -2.21
C THR A 170 -19.63 -31.70 -2.96
N ALA A 171 -19.36 -33.00 -2.84
CA ALA A 171 -20.21 -34.03 -3.41
C ALA A 171 -21.60 -34.05 -2.73
N ALA A 172 -21.66 -33.95 -1.40
CA ALA A 172 -22.90 -33.92 -0.63
C ALA A 172 -23.70 -32.63 -0.88
N ALA A 173 -23.05 -31.47 -0.97
CA ALA A 173 -23.74 -30.23 -1.35
C ALA A 173 -24.30 -30.32 -2.78
N GLY A 174 -23.54 -30.90 -3.71
CA GLY A 174 -23.99 -31.15 -5.08
C GLY A 174 -25.17 -32.13 -5.13
N MET A 175 -25.06 -33.26 -4.44
CA MET A 175 -26.12 -34.29 -4.35
C MET A 175 -27.39 -33.73 -3.68
N ASN A 176 -27.26 -32.94 -2.62
CA ASN A 176 -28.41 -32.29 -1.98
C ASN A 176 -29.11 -31.30 -2.93
N SER A 177 -28.35 -30.57 -3.74
CA SER A 177 -28.90 -29.64 -4.73
C SER A 177 -29.62 -30.38 -5.85
N ILE A 178 -29.05 -31.49 -6.33
CA ILE A 178 -29.66 -32.36 -7.35
C ILE A 178 -30.93 -33.01 -6.80
N ASP A 179 -30.90 -33.52 -5.57
CA ASP A 179 -32.07 -34.12 -4.92
C ASP A 179 -33.20 -33.10 -4.72
N MET A 180 -32.86 -31.86 -4.37
CA MET A 180 -33.82 -30.76 -4.28
C MET A 180 -34.44 -30.41 -5.64
N LEU A 181 -33.65 -30.37 -6.71
CA LEU A 181 -34.17 -30.16 -8.07
C LEU A 181 -35.04 -31.34 -8.54
N SER A 182 -34.65 -32.58 -8.23
CA SER A 182 -35.43 -33.76 -8.56
C SER A 182 -36.81 -33.74 -7.89
N LYS A 183 -36.88 -33.30 -6.63
CA LYS A 183 -38.14 -33.10 -5.90
C LYS A 183 -39.01 -31.99 -6.48
N LEU A 184 -38.42 -30.97 -7.10
CA LEU A 184 -39.16 -29.89 -7.78
C LEU A 184 -39.73 -30.33 -9.13
N VAL A 185 -39.07 -31.27 -9.81
CA VAL A 185 -39.50 -31.81 -11.11
C VAL A 185 -40.56 -32.90 -10.96
N GLN A 186 -40.61 -33.60 -9.82
CA GLN A 186 -41.61 -34.64 -9.51
C GLN A 186 -42.93 -34.10 -8.94
N LYS A 187 -43.19 -32.79 -9.02
CA LYS A 187 -44.46 -32.15 -8.64
C LYS A 187 -45.15 -31.60 -9.88
#